data_AF-A0AAJ8WBS2-F1
#
_entry.id   AF-A0AAJ8WBS2-F1
#
_cell.length_a   1.000
_cell.length_b   1.000
_cell.length_c   1.000
_cell.angle_alpha   90.00
_cell.angle_beta   90.00
_cell.angle_gamma   90.00
#
_symmetry.space_group_name_H-M   'P 1'
#
loop_
_entity.id
_entity.type
_entity.pdbx_description
1 polymer ?
#
loop_
_entity_poly.entity_id
_entity_poly.type
_entity_poly.pdbx_seq_one_letter_code
_entity_poly.pdbx_strand_id
1 'polypeptide(L)'
;MRVILAPMQGVLDPFVRQLLTEVNDYDLCITEFVRVVDQFLPEKVFYRLCPELKNQGFTSSGTPVRVQLLGQHPECLGMRFKKSCKNMLMSKMNMTAVFTMWHELNSGYVI
;
A
#
# COMPACT_ATOMS: atom_id res chain seq x y z
N MET A 1 17.17 -14.28 0.34
CA MET A 1 16.22 -14.33 -0.80
C MET A 1 15.01 -13.54 -0.36
N ARG A 2 14.57 -12.53 -1.11
CA ARG A 2 13.44 -11.67 -0.69
C ARG A 2 12.13 -12.21 -1.25
N VAL A 3 11.12 -12.37 -0.41
CA VAL A 3 9.79 -12.84 -0.81
C VAL A 3 8.78 -11.73 -0.53
N ILE A 4 8.19 -11.20 -1.60
CA ILE A 4 7.21 -10.12 -1.55
C ILE A 4 5.85 -10.68 -1.91
N LEU A 5 4.85 -10.40 -1.08
CA LEU A 5 3.47 -10.77 -1.36
C LEU A 5 2.89 -9.78 -2.39
N ALA A 6 2.56 -10.30 -3.57
CA ALA A 6 1.99 -9.54 -4.67
C ALA A 6 0.57 -9.04 -4.33
N PRO A 7 0.19 -7.85 -4.82
CA PRO A 7 -1.15 -7.32 -4.61
C PRO A 7 -2.18 -8.09 -5.46
N MET A 8 -3.16 -8.71 -4.81
CA MET A 8 -4.28 -9.40 -5.47
C MET A 8 -5.60 -8.74 -5.03
N GLN A 9 -6.19 -7.95 -5.93
CA GLN A 9 -7.44 -7.25 -5.65
C GLN A 9 -8.60 -8.23 -5.44
N GLY A 10 -9.36 -8.05 -4.38
CA GLY A 10 -10.51 -8.88 -4.01
C GLY A 10 -10.15 -10.28 -3.48
N VAL A 11 -8.86 -10.56 -3.24
CA VAL A 11 -8.37 -11.84 -2.70
C VAL A 11 -7.56 -11.62 -1.43
N LEU A 12 -6.63 -10.67 -1.45
CA LEU A 12 -5.75 -10.36 -0.32
C LEU A 12 -6.34 -9.32 0.63
N ASP A 13 -7.51 -9.67 1.18
CA ASP A 13 -8.11 -8.94 2.30
C ASP A 13 -7.13 -8.87 3.49
N PRO A 14 -7.27 -7.85 4.37
CA PRO A 14 -6.40 -7.70 5.54
C PRO A 14 -6.31 -8.95 6.42
N PHE A 15 -7.40 -9.70 6.52
CA PHE A 15 -7.46 -10.95 7.26
C PHE A 15 -6.62 -12.06 6.63
N VAL A 16 -6.73 -12.25 5.30
CA VAL A 16 -5.95 -13.25 4.57
C VAL A 16 -4.47 -12.91 4.62
N ARG A 17 -4.13 -11.61 4.51
CA ARG A 17 -2.76 -11.13 4.62
C ARG A 17 -2.18 -11.45 6.00
N GLN A 18 -2.94 -11.20 7.06
CA GLN A 18 -2.52 -11.55 8.42
C GLN A 18 -2.23 -13.05 8.54
N LEU A 19 -3.17 -13.90 8.11
CA LEU A 19 -2.99 -15.37 8.14
C LEU A 19 -1.75 -15.81 7.37
N LEU A 20 -1.55 -15.28 6.16
CA LEU A 20 -0.40 -15.62 5.32
C LEU A 20 0.93 -15.17 5.95
N THR A 21 0.97 -14.00 6.58
CA THR A 21 2.15 -13.51 7.31
C THR A 21 2.39 -14.19 8.65
N GLU A 22 1.40 -14.91 9.18
CA GLU A 22 1.54 -15.71 10.40
C GLU A 22 2.14 -17.09 10.10
N VAL A 23 1.81 -17.67 8.95
CA VAL A 23 2.34 -18.97 8.53
C VAL A 23 3.60 -18.90 7.65
N ASN A 24 3.90 -17.75 7.05
CA ASN A 24 5.08 -17.56 6.19
C ASN A 24 5.80 -16.24 6.51
N ASP A 25 7.12 -16.28 6.38
CA ASP A 25 7.98 -15.11 6.51
C ASP A 25 8.05 -14.35 5.17
N TYR A 26 7.22 -13.31 5.04
CA TYR A 26 7.32 -12.35 3.94
C TYR A 26 8.16 -11.14 4.35
N ASP A 27 9.02 -10.65 3.46
CA ASP A 27 9.77 -9.41 3.68
C ASP A 27 8.88 -8.17 3.54
N LEU A 28 7.86 -8.26 2.69
CA LEU A 28 6.98 -7.14 2.35
C LEU A 28 5.63 -7.64 1.83
N CYS A 29 4.56 -6.98 2.24
CA CYS A 29 3.24 -7.19 1.66
C CYS A 29 2.73 -5.91 0.99
N ILE A 30 2.14 -6.08 -0.20
CA ILE A 30 1.50 -4.98 -0.93
C ILE A 30 -0.01 -5.12 -0.79
N THR A 31 -0.70 -4.04 -0.44
CA THR A 31 -2.16 -4.03 -0.36
C THR A 31 -2.80 -4.02 -1.74
N GLU A 32 -4.11 -4.20 -1.77
CA GLU A 32 -4.90 -3.84 -2.94
C GLU A 32 -4.64 -2.38 -3.36
N PHE A 33 -4.77 -2.11 -4.65
CA PHE A 33 -4.53 -0.77 -5.16
C PHE A 33 -5.68 0.18 -4.82
N VAL A 34 -5.32 1.38 -4.40
CA VAL A 34 -6.24 2.48 -4.18
C VAL A 34 -6.28 3.33 -5.43
N ARG A 35 -7.43 3.31 -6.12
CA ARG A 35 -7.63 4.13 -7.31
C ARG A 35 -7.89 5.59 -6.92
N VAL A 36 -6.91 6.47 -7.17
CA VAL A 36 -7.01 7.91 -6.98
C VAL A 36 -7.11 8.56 -8.37
N VAL A 37 -8.34 8.92 -8.74
CA VAL A 37 -8.61 9.67 -9.98
C VAL A 37 -8.72 11.15 -9.61
N ASP A 38 -9.91 11.74 -9.63
CA ASP A 38 -10.09 13.20 -9.52
C ASP A 38 -10.48 13.71 -8.14
N GLN A 39 -10.91 12.83 -7.25
CA GLN A 39 -11.44 13.20 -5.94
C GLN A 39 -10.50 12.77 -4.80
N PHE A 40 -10.53 13.54 -3.71
CA PHE A 40 -9.87 13.14 -2.48
C PHE A 40 -10.64 11.98 -1.85
N LEU A 41 -9.96 10.86 -1.64
CA LEU A 41 -10.54 9.75 -0.90
C LEU A 41 -10.54 10.10 0.60
N PRO A 42 -11.60 9.76 1.36
CA PRO A 42 -11.58 9.95 2.79
C PRO A 42 -10.67 8.92 3.48
N GLU A 43 -10.07 9.27 4.62
CA GLU A 43 -9.14 8.42 5.39
C GLU A 43 -9.72 7.03 5.70
N LYS A 44 -11.05 6.94 5.90
CA LYS A 44 -11.77 5.68 6.12
C LYS A 44 -11.56 4.63 5.02
N VAL A 45 -11.35 5.06 3.77
CA VAL A 45 -11.11 4.15 2.64
C VAL A 45 -9.74 3.49 2.78
N PHE A 46 -8.72 4.26 3.18
CA PHE A 46 -7.38 3.74 3.43
C PHE A 46 -7.37 2.76 4.61
N TYR A 47 -8.04 3.09 5.71
CA TYR A 47 -8.14 2.18 6.86
C TYR A 47 -8.99 0.93 6.60
N ARG A 48 -9.92 0.99 5.64
CA ARG A 48 -10.70 -0.18 5.23
C ARG A 48 -9.87 -1.16 4.41
N LEU A 49 -9.03 -0.65 3.51
CA LEU A 49 -8.16 -1.45 2.65
C LEU A 49 -6.87 -1.90 3.36
N CYS A 50 -6.39 -1.08 4.30
CA CYS A 50 -5.17 -1.31 5.07
C CYS A 50 -5.40 -0.91 6.53
N PRO A 51 -6.09 -1.74 7.34
CA PRO A 51 -6.20 -1.52 8.78
C PRO A 51 -4.84 -1.52 9.50
N GLU A 52 -3.81 -2.12 8.89
CA GLU A 52 -2.43 -2.14 9.36
C GLU A 52 -1.83 -0.74 9.49
N LEU A 53 -2.39 0.27 8.80
CA LEU A 53 -2.01 1.66 9.00
C LEU A 53 -2.23 2.14 10.44
N LYS A 54 -3.20 1.57 11.17
CA LYS A 54 -3.37 1.82 12.61
C LYS A 54 -2.25 1.20 13.44
N ASN A 55 -1.66 0.12 12.93
CA ASN A 55 -0.55 -0.59 13.53
C ASN A 55 0.80 -0.20 12.90
N GLN A 56 0.98 1.09 12.61
CA GLN A 56 2.22 1.66 12.05
C GLN A 56 2.64 1.08 10.68
N GLY A 57 1.72 0.44 9.95
CA GLY A 57 2.00 -0.20 8.68
C GLY A 57 2.57 -1.61 8.79
N PHE A 58 2.30 -2.32 9.89
CA PHE A 58 2.70 -3.71 10.09
C PHE A 58 1.49 -4.62 10.31
N THR A 59 1.55 -5.84 9.78
CA THR A 59 0.61 -6.89 10.18
C THR A 59 0.83 -7.26 11.65
N SER A 60 -0.11 -8.01 12.23
CA SER A 60 0.02 -8.52 13.61
C SER A 60 1.28 -9.38 13.80
N SER A 61 1.75 -10.02 12.72
CA SER A 61 2.96 -10.85 12.69
C SER A 61 4.25 -10.02 12.53
N GLY A 62 4.17 -8.70 12.38
CA GLY A 62 5.33 -7.82 12.22
C GLY A 62 5.83 -7.66 10.79
N THR A 63 5.11 -8.17 9.79
CA THR A 63 5.47 -7.97 8.38
C THR A 63 5.07 -6.56 7.93
N PRO A 64 5.98 -5.79 7.30
CA PRO A 64 5.65 -4.47 6.80
C PRO A 64 4.68 -4.52 5.61
N VAL A 65 3.72 -3.62 5.60
CA VAL A 65 2.67 -3.50 4.58
C VAL A 65 2.78 -2.16 3.87
N ARG A 66 2.74 -2.18 2.54
CA ARG A 66 2.74 -0.98 1.69
C ARG A 66 1.43 -0.82 0.95
N VAL A 67 0.93 0.41 0.95
CA VAL A 67 -0.28 0.77 0.21
C VAL A 67 0.06 1.07 -1.23
N GLN A 68 -0.55 0.34 -2.16
CA GLN A 68 -0.43 0.61 -3.58
C GLN A 68 -1.43 1.70 -3.99
N LEU A 69 -0.94 2.76 -4.66
CA LEU A 69 -1.79 3.80 -5.23
C LEU A 69 -1.77 3.69 -6.75
N LEU A 70 -2.94 3.81 -7.39
CA LEU A 70 -3.09 3.81 -8.84
C LEU A 70 -3.85 5.07 -9.27
N GLY A 71 -3.25 5.87 -10.13
CA GLY A 71 -3.89 7.07 -10.70
C GLY A 71 -3.27 7.41 -12.04
N GLN A 72 -3.69 8.51 -12.68
CA GLN A 72 -3.18 8.90 -14.00
C GLN A 72 -1.99 9.87 -13.95
N HIS A 73 -1.93 10.73 -12.94
CA HIS A 73 -0.88 11.76 -12.82
C HIS A 73 -0.14 11.58 -11.49
N PRO A 74 1.17 11.27 -11.49
CA PRO A 74 1.92 10.97 -10.26
C PRO A 74 2.02 12.17 -9.31
N GLU A 75 2.17 13.37 -9.86
CA GLU A 75 2.22 14.63 -9.10
C GLU A 75 0.88 14.94 -8.41
N CYS A 76 -0.25 14.76 -9.11
CA CYS A 76 -1.57 14.91 -8.52
C CYS A 76 -1.86 13.80 -7.50
N LEU A 77 -1.37 12.58 -7.73
CA LEU A 77 -1.54 11.43 -6.84
C LEU A 77 -0.93 11.71 -5.47
N GLY A 78 0.35 12.11 -5.45
CA GLY A 78 1.07 12.41 -4.21
C GLY A 78 0.44 13.59 -3.45
N MET A 79 0.08 14.66 -4.16
CA MET A 79 -0.56 15.82 -3.55
C MET A 79 -1.95 15.49 -2.97
N ARG A 80 -2.78 14.75 -3.71
CA ARG A 80 -4.12 14.35 -3.28
C ARG A 80 -4.07 13.41 -2.09
N PHE A 81 -3.16 12.44 -2.13
CA PHE A 81 -2.92 11.54 -1.02
C PHE A 81 -2.45 12.29 0.23
N LYS A 82 -1.42 13.13 0.11
CA LYS A 82 -0.88 13.93 1.23
C LYS A 82 -1.94 14.80 1.91
N LYS A 83 -2.85 15.36 1.11
CA LYS A 83 -3.95 16.18 1.61
C LYS A 83 -5.06 15.35 2.26
N SER A 84 -5.36 14.17 1.71
CA SER A 84 -6.31 13.22 2.28
C SER A 84 -5.81 12.64 3.60
N CYS A 85 -4.52 12.31 3.68
CA CYS A 85 -3.85 11.73 4.84
C CYS A 85 -3.29 12.80 5.79
N LYS A 86 -3.77 14.05 5.73
CA LYS A 86 -3.21 15.14 6.53
C LYS A 86 -3.35 14.90 8.04
N ASN A 87 -4.34 14.10 8.48
CA ASN A 87 -4.47 13.69 9.88
C ASN A 87 -3.79 12.33 10.16
N MET A 88 -3.45 11.57 9.12
CA MET A 88 -2.71 10.32 9.21
C MET A 88 -1.21 10.62 9.18
N LEU A 89 -0.54 10.50 10.34
CA LEU A 89 0.89 10.77 10.55
C LEU A 89 1.76 10.31 9.35
N MET A 90 2.08 11.24 8.44
CA MET A 90 2.90 10.96 7.25
C MET A 90 4.31 10.46 7.57
N SER A 91 4.77 10.64 8.82
CA SER A 91 6.06 10.18 9.31
C SER A 91 6.18 8.65 9.43
N LYS A 92 5.08 7.89 9.34
CA LYS A 92 5.08 6.43 9.57
C LYS A 92 4.69 5.59 8.34
N MET A 93 4.34 6.23 7.22
CA MET A 93 3.90 5.53 6.01
C MET A 93 5.09 5.31 5.07
N ASN A 94 5.64 4.09 5.06
CA ASN A 94 6.53 3.62 3.99
C ASN A 94 5.71 3.44 2.71
N MET A 95 5.58 4.50 1.92
CA MET A 95 4.77 4.50 0.70
C MET A 95 5.62 4.44 -0.56
N THR A 96 5.32 3.46 -1.40
CA THR A 96 5.74 3.43 -2.81
C THR A 96 4.51 3.76 -3.65
N ALA A 97 4.50 4.93 -4.30
CA ALA A 97 3.46 5.27 -5.27
C ALA A 97 3.68 4.47 -6.55
N VAL A 98 2.84 3.47 -6.82
CA VAL A 98 2.94 2.62 -8.01
C VAL A 98 2.31 3.32 -9.22
N PHE A 99 2.90 4.44 -9.63
CA PHE A 99 2.80 4.92 -11.02
C PHE A 99 4.11 4.68 -11.78
N THR A 100 5.21 4.58 -11.04
CA THR A 100 6.53 4.18 -11.54
C THR A 100 6.62 2.68 -11.86
N MET A 101 5.53 1.91 -11.98
CA MET A 101 5.64 0.50 -12.39
C MET A 101 5.04 0.21 -13.77
N TRP A 102 4.69 1.25 -14.54
CA TRP A 102 4.39 1.09 -15.97
C TRP A 102 5.45 1.71 -16.89
N HIS A 103 6.19 2.72 -16.41
CA HIS A 103 7.33 3.30 -17.14
C HIS A 103 8.70 2.76 -16.68
N GLU A 104 8.76 2.11 -15.51
CA GLU A 104 9.98 1.54 -14.90
C GLU A 104 9.98 0.00 -14.94
N LEU A 105 9.07 -0.61 -15.72
CA LEU A 105 9.18 -2.01 -16.16
C LEU A 105 10.38 -2.25 -17.11
N ASN A 106 11.12 -1.18 -17.47
CA ASN A 106 12.36 -1.24 -18.26
C ASN A 106 13.64 -1.05 -17.44
N SER A 107 13.58 -0.90 -16.12
CA SER A 107 14.81 -0.73 -15.33
C SER A 107 14.71 -1.27 -13.90
N GLY A 108 14.62 -2.59 -13.77
CA GLY A 108 15.55 -3.33 -12.90
C GLY A 108 15.51 -3.17 -11.38
N TYR A 109 14.52 -2.52 -10.76
CA TYR A 109 14.39 -2.55 -9.29
C TYR A 109 12.93 -2.71 -8.84
N VAL A 110 12.61 -3.91 -8.39
CA VAL A 110 11.34 -4.29 -7.77
C VAL A 110 11.42 -3.99 -6.26
N ILE A 111 10.69 -2.98 -5.77
CA ILE A 111 10.30 -2.88 -4.33
C ILE A 111 8.97 -2.14 -4.15
#